data_AF-A0A645ISQ6-F1
#
_entry.id   AF-A0A645ISQ6-F1
#
_cell.length_a   1.000
_cell.length_b   1.000
_cell.length_c   1.000
_cell.angle_alpha   90.00
_cell.angle_beta   90.00
_cell.angle_gamma   90.00
#
_symmetry.space_group_name_H-M   'P 1'
#
loop_
_entity.id
_entity.type
_entity.pdbx_description
1 polymer ?
#
loop_
_entity_poly.entity_id
_entity_poly.type
_entity_poly.pdbx_seq_one_letter_code
_entity_poly.pdbx_strand_id
1 'polypeptide(L)' 'MLDVAEEAGRYIVSVHFSGQIREERNGPVENFSEVWHMTKPIDGNRGWVIAGIQQVQ' A
#
# COMPACT_ATOMS: atom_id res chain seq x y z
N MET A 1 7.80 0.77 -6.91
CA MET A 1 7.94 -0.44 -6.07
C MET A 1 9.15 -0.21 -5.18
N LEU A 2 8.98 -0.26 -3.86
CA LEU A 2 10.04 0.01 -2.89
C LEU A 2 10.77 -1.25 -2.46
N ASP A 3 10.03 -2.32 -2.22
CA ASP A 3 10.58 -3.57 -1.71
C ASP A 3 9.71 -4.77 -2.14
N VAL A 4 10.36 -5.93 -2.26
CA VAL A 4 9.73 -7.23 -2.53
C VAL A 4 10.43 -8.29 -1.70
N ALA A 5 9.67 -9.04 -0.93
CA ALA A 5 10.14 -10.18 -0.16
C ALA A 5 9.22 -11.39 -0.30
N GLU A 6 9.77 -12.59 -0.10
CA GLU A 6 9.03 -13.83 0.07
C GLU A 6 9.36 -14.39 1.44
N GLU A 7 8.38 -14.43 2.34
CA GLU A 7 8.57 -14.88 3.72
C GLU A 7 7.31 -15.54 4.24
N ALA A 8 7.47 -16.57 5.09
CA ALA A 8 6.35 -17.26 5.74
C ALA A 8 5.21 -17.70 4.79
N GLY A 9 5.55 -18.15 3.57
CA GLY A 9 4.58 -18.65 2.58
C GLY A 9 3.76 -17.57 1.87
N ARG A 10 4.24 -16.32 1.84
CA ARG A 10 3.59 -15.21 1.14
C ARG A 10 4.61 -14.32 0.45
N TYR A 11 4.18 -13.71 -0.65
CA TYR A 11 4.81 -12.53 -1.18
C TYR A 11 4.42 -11.31 -0.35
N ILE A 12 5.38 -10.43 -0.11
CA ILE A 12 5.22 -9.13 0.53
C ILE A 12 5.76 -8.10 -0.46
N VAL A 13 4.96 -7.07 -0.74
CA VAL A 13 5.35 -5.98 -1.63
C VAL A 13 5.07 -4.66 -0.94
N SER A 14 6.04 -3.75 -1.01
CA SER A 14 5.87 -2.37 -0.53
C SER A 14 5.86 -1.42 -1.72
N VAL A 15 4.84 -0.57 -1.81
CA VAL A 15 4.69 0.42 -2.90
C VAL A 15 4.49 1.80 -2.32
N HIS A 16 5.22 2.79 -2.84
CA HIS A 16 4.99 4.20 -2.54
C HIS A 16 3.88 4.72 -3.46
N PHE A 17 2.82 5.23 -2.85
CA PHE A 17 1.75 5.97 -3.50
C PHE A 17 1.81 7.42 -3.04
N SER A 18 1.70 8.35 -3.99
CA SER A 18 1.65 9.77 -3.68
C SER A 18 0.76 10.50 -4.66
N GLY A 19 0.23 11.62 -4.21
CA GLY A 19 -0.66 12.43 -5.04
C GLY A 19 -1.38 13.47 -4.22
N GLN A 20 -2.54 13.86 -4.74
CA GLN A 20 -3.41 14.84 -4.12
C GLN A 20 -4.79 14.23 -3.88
N ILE A 21 -5.35 14.52 -2.71
CA ILE A 21 -6.68 14.06 -2.30
C ILE A 21 -7.49 15.25 -1.80
N ARG A 22 -8.81 15.16 -1.97
CA ARG A 22 -9.77 16.04 -1.31
C ARG A 22 -10.80 15.16 -0.63
N GLU A 23 -10.73 15.09 0.69
CA GLU A 23 -11.59 14.19 1.47
C GLU A 23 -13.01 14.75 1.63
N GLU A 24 -13.14 16.06 1.76
CA GLU A 24 -14.43 16.74 1.87
C GLU A 24 -14.82 17.41 0.54
N ARG A 25 -16.10 17.35 0.15
CA ARG A 25 -16.61 17.90 -1.13
C ARG A 25 -16.12 19.34 -1.42
N ASN A 26 -16.08 20.18 -0.40
CA ASN A 26 -15.65 21.58 -0.48
C ASN A 26 -14.38 21.87 0.33
N GLY A 27 -13.68 20.83 0.79
CA GLY A 27 -12.45 20.96 1.57
C GLY A 27 -11.23 21.31 0.72
N PRO A 28 -10.08 21.59 1.38
CA PRO A 28 -8.82 21.82 0.69
C PRO A 28 -8.35 20.58 -0.06
N VAL A 29 -7.49 20.80 -1.06
CA VAL A 29 -6.72 19.71 -1.68
C VAL A 29 -5.46 19.52 -0.85
N GLU A 30 -5.21 18.30 -0.42
CA GLU A 30 -4.07 17.94 0.40
C GLU A 30 -3.16 16.98 -0.36
N ASN A 31 -1.85 17.11 -0.14
CA ASN A 31 -0.90 16.13 -0.66
C ASN A 31 -0.90 14.92 0.26
N PHE A 32 -0.86 13.72 -0.30
CA PHE A 32 -0.64 12.49 0.44
C PHE A 32 0.58 11.75 -0.11
N SER A 33 1.24 11.01 0.77
CA SER A 33 2.43 10.21 0.48
C SER A 33 2.41 9.02 1.44
N GLU A 34 2.22 7.83 0.91
CA GLU A 34 1.95 6.63 1.70
C GLU A 34 2.75 5.44 1.16
N VAL A 35 3.25 4.59 2.06
CA VAL A 35 3.77 3.28 1.71
C VAL A 35 2.73 2.23 2.05
N TRP A 36 2.30 1.49 1.03
CA TRP A 36 1.33 0.41 1.18
C TRP A 36 2.06 -0.91 1.15
N HIS A 37 1.88 -1.70 2.21
CA HIS A 37 2.39 -3.05 2.33
C HIS A 37 1.28 -4.04 1.94
N MET A 38 1.52 -4.81 0.89
CA MET A 38 0.57 -5.76 0.34
C MET A 38 1.11 -7.18 0.48
N THR A 39 0.23 -8.14 0.72
CA THR A 39 0.61 -9.56 0.81
C THR A 39 -0.25 -10.45 -0.06
N LYS A 40 0.33 -11.54 -0.57
CA LYS A 40 -0.38 -12.57 -1.34
C LYS A 40 0.20 -13.95 -0.99
N PRO A 41 -0.62 -14.96 -0.67
CA PRO A 41 -0.14 -16.34 -0.48
C PRO A 41 0.56 -16.87 -1.74
N ILE A 42 1.67 -17.60 -1.56
CA ILE A 42 2.38 -18.23 -2.69
C ILE A 42 1.57 -19.37 -3.32
N ASP A 43 0.68 -19.99 -2.54
CA ASP A 43 -0.25 -21.03 -3.03
C ASP A 43 -1.30 -20.50 -4.02
N GLY A 44 -1.37 -19.17 -4.19
CA GLY A 44 -2.25 -18.52 -5.15
C GLY A 44 -3.74 -18.60 -4.82
N ASN A 45 -4.11 -19.15 -3.66
CA ASN A 45 -5.50 -19.38 -3.29
C ASN A 45 -6.27 -18.06 -3.04
N ARG A 46 -5.54 -16.95 -2.84
CA ARG A 46 -6.11 -15.59 -2.71
C ARG A 46 -5.26 -14.55 -3.45
N GLY A 47 -5.88 -13.43 -3.79
CA GLY A 47 -5.24 -12.27 -4.39
C GLY A 47 -4.45 -11.43 -3.37
N TRP A 48 -3.93 -10.29 -3.83
CA TRP A 48 -3.25 -9.32 -2.98
C TRP A 48 -4.21 -8.67 -1.99
N VAL A 49 -3.76 -8.51 -0.74
CA VAL A 49 -4.48 -7.78 0.31
C VAL A 49 -3.56 -6.73 0.93
N ILE A 50 -4.12 -5.62 1.40
CA ILE A 50 -3.38 -4.62 2.17
C ILE A 50 -3.16 -5.17 3.58
N ALA A 51 -1.89 -5.29 3.99
CA ALA A 51 -1.49 -5.70 5.33
C ALA A 51 -1.17 -4.49 6.23
N GLY A 52 -0.83 -3.34 5.65
CA GLY A 52 -0.60 -2.11 6.38
C GLY A 52 -0.39 -0.91 5.46
N ILE A 53 -0.66 0.27 5.98
CA ILE A 53 -0.41 1.56 5.32
C ILE A 53 0.42 2.41 6.28
N GLN A 54 1.53 2.95 5.80
CA GLN A 54 2.38 3.88 6.53
C GLN A 54 2.33 5.25 5.86
N GLN A 55 1.97 6.29 6.64
CA GLN A 55 2.07 7.68 6.19
C GLN A 55 3.55 8.09 6.10
N VAL A 56 3.91 8.78 5.03
CA VAL A 56 5.24 9.36 4.83
C VAL A 56 5.08 10.87 5.01
N GLN A 57 5.85 11.43 5.94
CA GLN A 57 5.85 12.86 6.27
C GLN A 57 6.59 13.69 5.22
#